data_AF-A0A1H9XA98-F1
#
_entry.id   AF-A0A1H9XA98-F1
#
_cell.length_a   1.000
_cell.length_b   1.000
_cell.length_c   1.000
_cell.angle_alpha   90.00
_cell.angle_beta   90.00
_cell.angle_gamma   90.00
#
_symmetry.space_group_name_H-M   'P 1'
#
loop_
_entity.id
_entity.type
_entity.pdbx_description
1 polymer ?
#
loop_
_entity_poly.entity_id
_entity_poly.type
_entity_poly.pdbx_seq_one_letter_code
_entity_poly.pdbx_strand_id
1 'polypeptide(L)'
;MARSGRYPYEEKRKISALVRSLSALVEKDPEQEVTGFALPVFDAVVEAVRAALPNDPVVEAVRGVISPEQIELGEPIRAADALLVAEQLDAAIGPYPIVVG
;
A
#
# COMPACT_ATOMS: atom_id res chain seq x y z
N MET A 1 19.49 10.48 -13.44
CA MET A 1 20.31 9.85 -12.39
C MET A 1 19.47 8.78 -11.72
N ALA A 2 19.78 7.50 -11.94
CA ALA A 2 19.00 6.39 -11.41
C ALA A 2 19.27 6.16 -9.92
N ARG A 3 18.19 5.88 -9.18
CA ARG A 3 18.10 5.74 -7.72
C ARG A 3 19.01 4.60 -7.22
N SER A 4 20.15 4.92 -6.60
CA SER A 4 20.93 3.93 -5.83
C SER A 4 20.30 3.73 -4.46
N GLY A 5 19.18 3.01 -4.42
CA GLY A 5 18.62 2.41 -3.21
C GLY A 5 18.51 0.91 -3.43
N ARG A 6 18.90 0.10 -2.44
CA ARG A 6 18.65 -1.35 -2.49
C ARG A 6 17.15 -1.56 -2.70
N TYR A 7 16.78 -2.44 -3.63
CA TYR A 7 15.37 -2.77 -3.87
C TYR A 7 14.67 -3.20 -2.57
N PRO A 8 13.48 -2.66 -2.25
CA PRO A 8 12.83 -2.85 -0.95
C PRO A 8 12.08 -4.19 -0.92
N TYR A 9 12.83 -5.28 -0.79
CA TYR A 9 12.29 -6.64 -0.84
C TYR A 9 11.27 -6.94 0.27
N GLU A 10 11.45 -6.38 1.46
CA GLU A 10 10.54 -6.63 2.58
C GLU A 10 9.21 -5.93 2.37
N GLU A 11 9.27 -4.66 1.99
CA GLU A 11 8.12 -3.82 1.69
C GLU A 11 7.36 -4.40 0.50
N LYS A 12 8.09 -4.86 -0.54
CA LYS A 12 7.49 -5.58 -1.67
C LYS A 12 6.69 -6.79 -1.21
N ARG A 13 7.27 -7.64 -0.35
CA ARG A 13 6.55 -8.82 0.16
C ARG A 13 5.31 -8.44 0.96
N LYS A 14 5.41 -7.42 1.82
CA LYS A 14 4.29 -6.93 2.65
C LYS A 14 3.16 -6.40 1.78
N ILE A 15 3.46 -5.53 0.82
CA ILE A 15 2.44 -4.91 -0.04
C ILE A 15 1.81 -5.94 -0.99
N SER A 16 2.58 -6.86 -1.57
CA SER A 16 2.00 -7.92 -2.41
C SER A 16 1.09 -8.87 -1.63
N ALA A 17 1.39 -9.14 -0.36
CA ALA A 17 0.51 -9.91 0.52
C ALA A 17 -0.80 -9.14 0.81
N LEU A 18 -0.71 -7.84 1.08
CA LEU A 18 -1.87 -6.97 1.30
C LEU A 18 -2.76 -6.89 0.06
N VAL A 19 -2.18 -6.69 -1.13
CA VAL A 19 -2.90 -6.71 -2.41
C VAL A 19 -3.66 -8.02 -2.56
N ARG A 20 -3.01 -9.17 -2.36
CA ARG A 20 -3.68 -10.48 -2.46
C ARG A 20 -4.86 -10.61 -1.50
N SER A 21 -4.70 -10.16 -0.25
CA SER A 21 -5.79 -10.19 0.73
C SER A 21 -6.96 -9.29 0.36
N LEU A 22 -6.67 -8.09 -0.13
CA LEU A 22 -7.70 -7.13 -0.55
C LEU A 22 -8.39 -7.57 -1.84
N SER A 23 -7.67 -8.13 -2.83
CA SER A 23 -8.28 -8.71 -4.03
C SER A 23 -9.28 -9.81 -3.66
N ALA A 24 -8.92 -10.71 -2.73
CA ALA A 24 -9.82 -11.77 -2.28
C ALA A 24 -11.06 -11.26 -1.52
N LEU A 25 -10.99 -10.07 -0.93
CA LEU A 25 -12.15 -9.40 -0.32
C LEU A 25 -13.03 -8.76 -1.40
N VAL A 26 -12.42 -7.98 -2.29
CA VAL A 26 -13.12 -7.29 -3.39
C VAL A 26 -13.81 -8.27 -4.35
N GLU A 27 -13.20 -9.42 -4.63
CA GLU A 27 -13.81 -10.49 -5.43
C GLU A 27 -15.11 -11.02 -4.81
N LYS A 28 -15.24 -10.99 -3.49
CA LYS A 28 -16.45 -11.42 -2.78
C LYS A 28 -17.49 -10.31 -2.71
N ASP A 29 -17.04 -9.12 -2.31
CA ASP A 29 -17.88 -7.93 -2.20
C ASP A 29 -16.99 -6.67 -2.30
N PRO A 30 -17.08 -5.88 -3.39
CA PRO A 30 -16.26 -4.69 -3.57
C PRO A 30 -16.62 -3.56 -2.58
N GLU A 31 -17.86 -3.52 -2.07
CA GLU A 31 -18.32 -2.51 -1.12
C GLU A 31 -18.05 -2.93 0.34
N GLN A 32 -17.53 -4.15 0.57
CA GLN A 32 -17.15 -4.59 1.89
C GLN A 32 -16.13 -3.62 2.49
N GLU A 33 -16.37 -3.21 3.72
CA GLU A 33 -15.48 -2.30 4.42
C GLU A 33 -14.40 -3.05 5.23
N VAL A 34 -13.17 -2.54 5.13
CA VAL A 34 -12.06 -2.85 6.03
C VAL A 34 -12.25 -2.02 7.29
N THR A 35 -12.35 -2.70 8.44
CA THR A 35 -12.67 -2.06 9.73
C THR A 35 -11.83 -2.63 10.88
N GLY A 36 -11.87 -1.93 12.01
CA GLY A 36 -11.32 -2.40 13.28
C GLY A 36 -9.83 -2.72 13.20
N PHE A 37 -9.46 -3.96 13.51
CA PHE A 37 -8.06 -4.39 13.62
C PHE A 37 -7.30 -4.41 12.29
N ALA A 38 -8.00 -4.38 11.15
CA ALA A 38 -7.37 -4.44 9.84
C ALA A 38 -6.80 -3.07 9.39
N LEU A 39 -7.38 -1.96 9.88
CA LEU A 39 -6.94 -0.60 9.52
C LEU A 39 -5.50 -0.30 9.98
N PRO A 40 -5.08 -0.60 11.23
CA PRO A 40 -3.69 -0.41 11.64
C PRO A 40 -2.69 -1.27 10.87
N VAL A 41 -3.09 -2.47 10.42
CA VAL A 41 -2.23 -3.34 9.61
C VAL A 41 -2.03 -2.76 8.21
N PHE A 42 -3.12 -2.27 7.60
CA PHE A 42 -3.06 -1.57 6.33
C PHE A 42 -2.12 -0.36 6.41
N ASP A 43 -2.31 0.49 7.41
CA ASP A 43 -1.48 1.68 7.66
C ASP A 43 0.00 1.33 7.82
N ALA A 44 0.32 0.34 8.65
CA ALA A 44 1.71 -0.08 8.88
C ALA A 44 2.41 -0.57 7.60
N VAL A 45 1.67 -1.21 6.69
CA VAL A 45 2.22 -1.63 5.39
C VAL A 45 2.45 -0.42 4.48
N VAL A 46 1.50 0.52 4.42
CA VAL A 46 1.63 1.75 3.64
C VAL A 46 2.84 2.56 4.12
N GLU A 47 2.96 2.82 5.42
CA GLU A 47 4.07 3.56 6.00
C GLU A 47 5.43 2.87 5.77
N ALA A 48 5.48 1.54 5.79
CA ALA A 48 6.69 0.81 5.44
C ALA A 48 7.12 1.06 3.98
N VAL A 49 6.18 1.06 3.03
CA VAL A 49 6.47 1.38 1.62
C VAL A 49 6.92 2.83 1.48
N ARG A 50 6.30 3.77 2.20
CA ARG A 50 6.70 5.18 2.21
C ARG A 50 8.13 5.39 2.68
N ALA A 51 8.51 4.73 3.77
CA ALA A 51 9.88 4.78 4.28
C ALA A 51 10.90 4.24 3.26
N ALA A 52 10.52 3.25 2.43
CA ALA A 52 11.38 2.71 1.39
C ALA A 52 11.46 3.58 0.12
N LEU A 53 10.42 4.38 -0.17
CA LEU A 53 10.31 5.19 -1.39
C LEU A 53 9.96 6.67 -1.06
N PRO A 54 10.78 7.38 -0.27
CA PRO A 54 10.42 8.71 0.26
C PRO A 54 10.34 9.83 -0.78
N ASN A 55 10.78 9.58 -2.02
CA ASN A 55 10.79 10.56 -3.11
C ASN A 55 9.91 10.12 -4.29
N ASP A 56 9.04 9.13 -4.09
CA ASP A 56 8.15 8.67 -5.14
C ASP A 56 6.82 9.43 -5.12
N PRO A 57 6.44 10.11 -6.22
CA PRO A 57 5.27 10.99 -6.22
C PRO A 57 3.95 10.25 -5.99
N VAL A 58 3.86 8.96 -6.38
CA VAL A 58 2.68 8.14 -6.13
C VAL A 58 2.59 7.83 -4.64
N VAL A 59 3.72 7.44 -4.04
CA VAL A 59 3.82 7.08 -2.63
C VAL A 59 3.54 8.27 -1.71
N GLU A 60 3.96 9.48 -2.10
CA GLU A 60 3.63 10.71 -1.38
C GLU A 60 2.15 11.09 -1.46
N ALA A 61 1.49 10.84 -2.60
CA ALA A 61 0.08 11.18 -2.80
C ALA A 61 -0.89 10.31 -1.96
N VAL A 62 -0.49 9.09 -1.58
CA VAL A 62 -1.36 8.14 -0.85
C VAL A 62 -1.85 8.69 0.49
N ARG A 63 -1.08 9.58 1.15
CA ARG A 63 -1.46 10.21 2.43
C ARG A 63 -2.76 11.03 2.34
N GLY A 64 -3.11 11.51 1.16
CA GLY A 64 -4.34 12.27 0.92
C GLY A 64 -5.56 11.40 0.63
N VAL A 65 -5.37 10.09 0.41
CA VAL A 65 -6.44 9.14 0.05
C VAL A 65 -6.91 8.37 1.27
N ILE A 66 -5.99 7.96 2.15
CA ILE A 66 -6.28 7.32 3.43
C ILE A 66 -5.49 8.09 4.47
N SER A 67 -6.17 8.94 5.22
CA SER A 67 -5.51 9.80 6.20
C SER A 67 -5.32 9.06 7.53
N PRO A 68 -4.23 9.34 8.28
CA PRO A 68 -4.05 8.81 9.62
C PRO A 68 -5.25 9.10 10.53
N GLU A 69 -5.90 10.26 10.35
CA GLU A 69 -7.10 10.63 11.09
C GLU A 69 -8.28 9.68 10.80
N GLN A 70 -8.47 9.24 9.55
CA GLN A 70 -9.51 8.25 9.22
C GLN A 70 -9.25 6.91 9.92
N ILE A 71 -7.98 6.50 10.02
CA ILE A 71 -7.57 5.29 10.73
C ILE A 71 -7.77 5.43 12.24
N GLU A 72 -7.39 6.58 12.82
CA GLU A 72 -7.53 6.88 14.25
C GLU A 72 -9.00 6.96 14.70
N LEU A 73 -9.87 7.49 13.83
CA LEU A 73 -11.32 7.52 14.04
C LEU A 73 -11.97 6.13 13.84
N GLY A 74 -11.21 5.16 13.33
CA GLY A 74 -11.72 3.83 13.00
C GLY A 74 -12.73 3.87 11.85
N GLU A 75 -12.64 4.87 10.98
CA GLU A 75 -13.54 5.02 9.85
C GLU A 75 -13.37 3.83 8.89
N PRO A 76 -14.47 3.18 8.50
CA PRO A 76 -14.42 2.10 7.54
C PRO A 76 -13.85 2.56 6.19
N ILE A 77 -13.03 1.72 5.56
CA ILE A 77 -12.49 1.95 4.21
C ILE A 77 -13.02 0.86 3.29
N ARG A 78 -13.62 1.22 2.16
CA ARG A 78 -14.05 0.22 1.18
C ARG A 78 -12.88 -0.60 0.67
N ALA A 79 -13.04 -1.92 0.61
CA ALA A 79 -11.98 -2.83 0.19
C ALA A 79 -11.46 -2.52 -1.22
N ALA A 80 -12.33 -2.06 -2.13
CA ALA A 80 -11.94 -1.63 -3.47
C ALA A 80 -11.00 -0.40 -3.45
N ASP A 81 -11.29 0.59 -2.62
CA ASP A 81 -10.47 1.79 -2.48
C ASP A 81 -9.10 1.44 -1.87
N ALA A 82 -9.10 0.61 -0.82
CA ALA A 82 -7.88 0.10 -0.19
C ALA A 82 -7.03 -0.73 -1.17
N LEU A 83 -7.67 -1.58 -1.99
CA LEU A 83 -6.98 -2.41 -2.98
C LEU A 83 -6.29 -1.53 -4.02
N LEU A 84 -6.99 -0.54 -4.57
CA LEU A 84 -6.44 0.38 -5.55
C LEU A 84 -5.18 1.06 -5.01
N VAL A 85 -5.21 1.57 -3.78
CA VAL A 85 -4.04 2.17 -3.13
C VAL A 85 -2.91 1.16 -3.00
N ALA A 86 -3.19 -0.05 -2.54
CA ALA A 86 -2.17 -1.08 -2.37
C ALA A 86 -1.51 -1.49 -3.69
N GLU A 87 -2.28 -1.58 -4.79
CA GLU A 87 -1.76 -1.88 -6.12
C GLU A 87 -0.87 -0.75 -6.67
N GLN A 88 -1.24 0.52 -6.46
CA GLN A 88 -0.40 1.65 -6.87
C GLN A 88 0.94 1.67 -6.11
N LEU A 89 0.93 1.34 -4.82
CA LEU A 89 2.14 1.21 -4.01
C LEU A 89 3.01 0.03 -4.45
N ASP A 90 2.40 -1.12 -4.74
CA ASP A 90 3.10 -2.31 -5.26
C ASP A 90 3.76 -2.03 -6.63
N ALA A 91 3.09 -1.27 -7.49
CA ALA A 91 3.59 -0.83 -8.78
C ALA A 91 4.73 0.20 -8.64
N ALA A 92 4.65 1.11 -7.67
CA ALA A 92 5.70 2.11 -7.41
C ALA A 92 7.03 1.46 -6.97
N ILE A 93 6.97 0.34 -6.24
CA ILE A 93 8.15 -0.48 -5.94
C ILE A 93 8.69 -1.16 -7.21
N GLY A 94 7.80 -1.57 -8.09
CA GLY A 94 8.12 -2.34 -9.28
C GLY A 94 8.19 -3.85 -9.02
N PRO A 95 8.37 -4.66 -10.07
CA PRO A 95 8.32 -6.12 -9.99
C PRO A 95 9.65 -6.77 -9.54
N TYR A 96 10.78 -6.12 -9.78
CA TYR A 96 12.13 -6.63 -9.48
C TYR A 96 13.13 -5.47 -9.38
N PRO A 97 14.30 -5.67 -8.74
CA PRO A 97 15.40 -4.71 -8.80
C PRO A 97 15.73 -4.37 -10.25
N ILE A 98 15.72 -3.08 -10.58
CA ILE A 98 16.24 -2.62 -11.86
C ILE A 98 17.77 -2.65 -11.76
N VAL A 99 18.39 -3.72 -12.26
CA VAL A 99 19.85 -3.80 -12.43
C VAL A 99 20.18 -3.10 -13.74
N VAL A 100 20.60 -1.84 -13.67
CA VAL A 100 21.20 -1.17 -14.82
C VAL A 100 22.68 -1.56 -14.83
N GLY A 101 23.04 -2.48 -15.73
CA GLY A 101 24.43 -2.85 -16.00
C GLY A 101 25.18 -1.79 -16.80
#